data_AF-A0A974YRY1-F1
#
_entry.id   AF-A0A974YRY1-F1
#
_cell.length_a   1.000
_cell.length_b   1.000
_cell.length_c   1.000
_cell.angle_alpha   90.00
_cell.angle_beta   90.00
_cell.angle_gamma   90.00
#
_symmetry.space_group_name_H-M   'P 1'
#
loop_
_entity.id
_entity.type
_entity.pdbx_description
1 polymer ?
#
loop_
_entity_poly.entity_id
_entity_poly.type
_entity_poly.pdbx_seq_one_letter_code
_entity_poly.pdbx_strand_id
1 'polypeptide(L)'
;MLASGNYLAGRSLATVLFLSLRMKRPLFLEGEAGVGKTEIAKVLAKALNRPLIRLQCYEGLDVASAVYEWNYPAQMLEIRLAEAAGTTDRERIESDIFSDRYLIRRPVMQALSSPDGRAPVFLIDELDRTDEAFEAFLLEVLSDFQVTVPELGTIRAEEPPIVIITTNRTREVHDALKRRCLYHWVDYPKADQELEIIRRKVPNCNETLSRQVVAYVQKLRTLDLFKNPGVAETIDWATALTELNRMALDPETLSDTLGTLLKYQDDIARIDSGEGRKLLEEVKSGLAVAG
;
A
#
# COMPACT_ATOMS: atom_id res chain seq x y z
N MET A 1 7.94 1.81 -17.42
CA MET A 1 8.03 2.24 -16.01
C MET A 1 7.29 1.26 -15.08
N LEU A 2 5.96 1.17 -15.11
CA LEU A 2 5.23 0.24 -14.23
C LEU A 2 5.42 -1.24 -14.62
N ALA A 3 5.25 -1.55 -15.90
CA ALA A 3 5.42 -2.92 -16.40
C ALA A 3 6.83 -3.48 -16.19
N SER A 4 7.86 -2.63 -16.27
CA SER A 4 9.26 -2.98 -15.99
C SER A 4 9.52 -3.25 -14.50
N GLY A 5 8.66 -2.76 -13.60
CA GLY A 5 8.70 -3.08 -12.18
C GLY A 5 7.71 -4.18 -11.78
N ASN A 6 7.24 -5.00 -12.73
CA ASN A 6 6.27 -6.07 -12.49
C ASN A 6 4.92 -5.61 -11.92
N TYR A 7 4.48 -4.41 -12.31
CA TYR A 7 3.14 -3.90 -12.02
C TYR A 7 2.35 -3.70 -13.32
N LEU A 8 1.25 -4.43 -13.46
CA LEU A 8 0.35 -4.31 -14.60
C LEU A 8 -0.74 -3.30 -14.29
N ALA A 9 -0.62 -2.09 -14.84
CA ALA A 9 -1.64 -1.06 -14.73
C ALA A 9 -2.54 -1.07 -15.97
N GLY A 10 -3.85 -0.99 -15.76
CA GLY A 10 -4.79 -0.64 -16.83
C GLY A 10 -4.51 0.76 -17.38
N ARG A 11 -5.01 1.04 -18.59
CA ARG A 11 -4.79 2.34 -19.27
C ARG A 11 -5.30 3.53 -18.44
N SER A 12 -6.43 3.38 -17.75
CA SER A 12 -7.00 4.40 -16.87
C SER A 12 -6.06 4.75 -15.71
N LEU A 13 -5.63 3.76 -14.93
CA LEU A 13 -4.66 3.92 -13.84
C LEU A 13 -3.34 4.55 -14.33
N ALA A 14 -2.80 4.05 -15.44
CA ALA A 14 -1.57 4.58 -16.03
C ALA A 14 -1.72 6.06 -16.44
N THR A 15 -2.90 6.44 -16.96
CA THR A 15 -3.19 7.83 -17.35
C THR A 15 -3.29 8.74 -16.14
N VAL A 16 -4.05 8.34 -15.11
CA VAL A 16 -4.20 9.15 -13.89
C VAL A 16 -2.87 9.29 -13.15
N LEU A 17 -2.06 8.23 -13.08
CA LEU A 17 -0.71 8.31 -12.52
C LEU A 17 0.20 9.24 -13.33
N PHE A 18 0.15 9.18 -14.66
CA PHE A 18 0.92 10.11 -15.49
C PHE A 18 0.52 11.57 -15.21
N LEU A 19 -0.78 11.83 -15.11
CA LEU A 19 -1.31 13.16 -14.78
C LEU A 19 -0.89 13.61 -13.37
N SER A 20 -0.92 12.72 -12.37
CA SER A 20 -0.53 13.05 -10.99
C SER A 20 0.95 13.49 -10.93
N LEU A 21 1.83 12.78 -11.64
CA LEU A 21 3.24 13.12 -11.76
C LEU A 21 3.47 14.45 -12.49
N ARG A 22 2.75 14.69 -13.59
CA ARG A 22 2.91 15.93 -14.39
C ARG A 22 2.34 17.16 -13.70
N MET A 23 1.21 17.01 -13.01
CA MET A 23 0.52 18.09 -12.31
C MET A 23 1.03 18.30 -10.88
N LYS A 24 1.92 17.41 -10.39
CA LYS A 24 2.38 17.38 -8.99
C LYS A 24 1.22 17.37 -7.98
N ARG A 25 0.17 16.60 -8.29
CA ARG A 25 -1.01 16.43 -7.44
C ARG A 25 -0.98 15.06 -6.78
N PRO A 26 -1.44 14.92 -5.52
CA PRO A 26 -1.58 13.60 -4.90
C PRO A 26 -2.50 12.68 -5.69
N LEU A 27 -2.17 11.39 -5.73
CA LEU A 27 -3.00 10.33 -6.31
C LEU A 27 -3.71 9.56 -5.19
N PHE A 28 -5.04 9.61 -5.19
CA PHE A 28 -5.89 8.88 -4.27
C PHE A 28 -6.40 7.60 -4.94
N LEU A 29 -6.01 6.45 -4.37
CA LEU A 29 -6.36 5.12 -4.84
C LEU A 29 -7.32 4.46 -3.86
N GLU A 30 -8.55 4.25 -4.32
CA GLU A 30 -9.60 3.56 -3.58
C GLU A 30 -9.90 2.22 -4.26
N GLY A 31 -10.27 1.20 -3.49
CA GLY A 31 -10.63 -0.10 -4.06
C GLY A 31 -10.55 -1.21 -3.03
N GLU A 32 -10.71 -2.44 -3.49
CA GLU A 32 -10.72 -3.63 -2.62
C GLU A 32 -9.33 -3.98 -2.07
N ALA A 33 -9.28 -4.75 -0.99
CA ALA A 33 -8.02 -5.26 -0.46
C ALA A 33 -7.33 -6.18 -1.49
N GLY A 34 -5.99 -6.16 -1.52
CA GLY A 34 -5.24 -7.09 -2.37
C GLY A 34 -5.26 -6.81 -3.88
N VAL A 35 -5.79 -5.66 -4.34
CA VAL A 35 -5.78 -5.25 -5.77
C VAL A 35 -4.49 -4.50 -6.20
N GLY A 36 -3.51 -4.37 -5.29
CA GLY A 36 -2.19 -3.79 -5.61
C GLY A 36 -2.07 -2.27 -5.47
N LYS A 37 -2.95 -1.60 -4.71
CA LYS A 37 -2.87 -0.14 -4.45
C LYS A 37 -1.54 0.28 -3.82
N THR A 38 -1.08 -0.45 -2.80
CA THR A 38 0.20 -0.19 -2.11
C THR A 38 1.41 -0.49 -2.98
N GLU A 39 1.31 -1.50 -3.86
CA GLU A 39 2.43 -1.95 -4.69
C GLU A 39 2.84 -0.91 -5.74
N ILE A 40 1.89 -0.09 -6.21
CA ILE A 40 2.17 0.95 -7.20
C ILE A 40 3.21 1.96 -6.69
N ALA A 41 3.18 2.32 -5.40
CA ALA A 41 4.10 3.28 -4.81
C ALA A 41 5.53 2.72 -4.75
N LYS A 42 5.66 1.43 -4.41
CA LYS A 42 6.95 0.72 -4.42
C LYS A 42 7.55 0.65 -5.82
N VAL A 43 6.72 0.32 -6.81
CA VAL A 43 7.13 0.24 -8.21
C VAL A 43 7.53 1.61 -8.74
N LEU A 44 6.77 2.65 -8.39
CA LEU A 44 7.03 4.03 -8.77
C LEU A 44 8.35 4.54 -8.18
N ALA A 45 8.59 4.30 -6.88
CA ALA A 45 9.83 4.67 -6.19
C ALA A 45 11.06 4.04 -6.86
N LYS A 46 11.01 2.73 -7.12
CA LYS A 46 12.07 2.01 -7.83
C LYS A 46 12.28 2.54 -9.24
N ALA A 47 11.21 2.76 -9.99
CA ALA A 47 11.32 3.14 -11.40
C ALA A 47 11.75 4.60 -11.60
N LEU A 48 11.49 5.48 -10.63
CA LEU A 48 11.98 6.86 -10.61
C LEU A 48 13.31 7.03 -9.87
N ASN A 49 13.84 5.94 -9.28
CA ASN A 49 15.01 5.95 -8.41
C ASN A 49 14.91 7.04 -7.31
N ARG A 50 13.82 6.98 -6.55
CA ARG A 50 13.48 7.87 -5.44
C ARG A 50 13.24 7.05 -4.16
N PRO A 51 13.56 7.58 -2.97
CA PRO A 51 13.21 6.92 -1.71
C PRO A 51 11.71 6.70 -1.58
N LEU A 52 11.31 5.58 -0.98
CA LEU A 52 9.93 5.32 -0.59
C LEU A 52 9.80 5.59 0.91
N ILE A 53 8.91 6.51 1.28
CA ILE A 53 8.56 6.78 2.67
C ILE A 53 7.11 6.39 2.85
N ARG A 54 6.84 5.57 3.86
CA ARG A 54 5.49 5.07 4.15
C ARG A 54 5.02 5.60 5.49
N LEU A 55 3.87 6.29 5.46
CA LEU A 55 3.04 6.53 6.62
C LEU A 55 1.93 5.47 6.62
N GLN A 56 2.02 4.53 7.56
CA GLN A 56 0.94 3.56 7.78
C GLN A 56 -0.12 4.20 8.67
N CYS A 57 -1.34 4.31 8.18
CA CYS A 57 -2.47 4.78 8.95
C CYS A 57 -3.11 3.62 9.73
N TYR A 58 -3.47 3.91 10.98
CA TYR A 58 -4.13 3.02 11.91
C TYR A 58 -4.85 3.85 12.98
N GLU A 59 -5.72 3.19 13.75
CA GLU A 59 -6.51 3.85 14.78
C GLU A 59 -5.61 4.35 15.92
N GLY A 60 -5.74 5.62 16.30
CA GLY A 60 -4.89 6.23 17.32
C GLY A 60 -3.52 6.72 16.81
N LEU A 61 -3.28 6.74 15.50
CA LEU A 61 -2.13 7.43 14.92
C LEU A 61 -2.22 8.93 15.24
N ASP A 62 -1.20 9.48 15.89
CA ASP A 62 -1.13 10.88 16.27
C ASP A 62 -0.09 11.68 15.47
N VAL A 63 -0.11 13.00 15.66
CA VAL A 63 0.80 13.93 14.96
C VAL A 63 2.26 13.67 15.33
N ALA A 64 2.55 13.32 16.60
CA ALA A 64 3.93 13.03 17.04
C ALA A 64 4.51 11.83 16.27
N SER A 65 3.77 10.71 16.24
CA SER A 65 4.19 9.49 15.55
C SER A 65 4.24 9.64 14.02
N ALA A 66 3.52 10.61 13.46
CA ALA A 66 3.51 10.90 12.03
C ALA A 66 4.60 11.90 11.62
N VAL A 67 4.85 12.95 12.40
CA VAL A 67 5.73 14.07 12.04
C VAL A 67 7.10 13.97 12.69
N TYR A 68 7.20 14.07 14.02
CA TYR A 68 8.48 13.99 14.72
C TYR A 68 8.31 13.73 16.20
N GLU A 69 9.38 13.25 16.83
CA GLU A 69 9.53 13.19 18.27
C GLU A 69 10.92 13.66 18.69
N TRP A 70 11.03 14.22 19.90
CA TRP A 70 12.31 14.52 20.50
C TRP A 70 12.85 13.29 21.25
N ASN A 71 14.14 12.99 21.07
CA ASN A 71 14.82 11.95 21.83
C ASN A 71 15.16 12.45 23.24
N TYR A 72 14.14 12.52 24.10
CA TYR A 72 14.29 13.00 25.48
C TYR A 72 15.35 12.24 26.29
N PRO A 73 15.49 10.91 26.20
CA PRO A 73 16.57 10.19 26.89
C PRO A 73 17.96 10.68 26.49
N ALA A 74 18.20 10.91 25.19
CA ALA A 74 19.47 11.41 24.70
C ALA A 74 19.71 12.88 25.07
N GLN A 75 18.66 13.72 25.03
CA GLN A 75 18.74 15.11 25.50
C GLN A 75 19.08 15.17 26.99
N MET A 76 18.45 14.33 27.82
CA MET A 76 18.73 14.27 29.26
C MET A 76 20.16 13.84 29.55
N LEU A 77 20.69 12.86 28.81
CA LEU A 77 22.09 12.44 28.94
C LEU A 77 23.05 13.60 28.59
N GLU A 78 22.77 14.35 27.51
CA GLU A 78 23.57 15.50 27.12
C GLU A 78 23.56 16.59 28.21
N ILE A 79 22.39 16.90 28.77
CA ILE A 79 22.25 17.85 29.88
C ILE A 79 23.11 17.40 31.07
N ARG A 80 23.07 16.12 31.46
CA ARG A 80 23.87 15.59 32.58
C ARG A 80 25.38 15.68 32.32
N LEU A 81 25.81 15.41 31.08
CA LEU A 81 27.22 15.55 30.70
C LEU A 81 27.66 17.01 30.71
N ALA A 82 26.82 17.93 30.22
CA ALA A 82 27.08 19.37 30.26
C ALA A 82 27.15 19.91 31.70
N GLU A 83 26.25 19.47 32.59
CA GLU A 83 26.27 19.75 34.04
C GLU A 83 27.58 19.25 34.68
N ALA A 84 27.98 18.01 34.39
CA ALA A 84 29.22 17.41 34.92
C ALA A 84 30.49 18.11 34.41
N ALA A 85 30.46 18.66 33.19
CA ALA A 85 31.53 19.45 32.60
C ALA A 85 31.56 20.90 33.12
N GLY A 86 30.60 21.31 33.96
CA GLY A 86 30.51 22.67 34.51
C GLY A 86 30.00 23.72 33.51
N THR A 87 29.26 23.31 32.48
CA THR A 87 28.65 24.24 31.53
C THR A 87 27.47 24.95 32.19
N THR A 88 27.50 26.27 32.27
CA THR A 88 26.45 27.10 32.91
C THR A 88 25.68 27.98 31.94
N ASP A 89 26.05 27.98 30.66
CA ASP A 89 25.39 28.76 29.63
C ASP A 89 24.08 28.09 29.20
N ARG A 90 22.98 28.61 29.72
CA ARG A 90 21.64 28.06 29.51
C ARG A 90 21.20 28.15 28.04
N GLU A 91 21.50 29.25 27.36
CA GLU A 91 21.10 29.45 25.95
C GLU A 91 21.81 28.45 25.06
N ARG A 92 23.11 28.21 25.32
CA ARG A 92 23.89 27.19 24.62
C ARG A 92 23.32 25.79 24.85
N ILE A 93 23.04 25.41 26.09
CA ILE A 93 22.46 24.10 26.42
C ILE A 93 21.10 23.91 25.72
N GLU A 94 20.24 24.93 25.72
CA GLU A 94 18.94 24.89 25.04
C GLU A 94 19.08 24.70 23.53
N SER A 95 19.98 25.45 22.89
CA SER A 95 20.26 25.31 21.45
C SER A 95 20.85 23.96 21.07
N ASP A 96 21.63 23.35 21.97
CA ASP A 96 22.24 22.05 21.74
C ASP A 96 21.19 20.93 21.83
N ILE A 97 20.30 20.96 22.83
CA ILE A 97 19.29 19.90 23.03
C ILE A 97 18.13 19.96 22.03
N PHE A 98 17.72 21.15 21.60
CA PHE A 98 16.68 21.33 20.56
C PHE A 98 17.32 21.50 19.18
N SER A 99 18.17 20.54 18.82
CA SER A 99 18.85 20.49 17.54
C SER A 99 18.46 19.25 16.75
N ASP A 100 18.72 19.29 15.45
CA ASP A 100 18.41 18.19 14.53
C ASP A 100 18.97 16.81 14.98
N ARG A 101 20.04 16.83 15.78
CA ARG A 101 20.67 15.64 16.37
C ARG A 101 19.72 14.82 17.25
N TYR A 102 18.81 15.47 17.95
CA TYR A 102 17.86 14.82 18.86
C TYR A 102 16.47 14.67 18.25
N LEU A 103 16.27 15.15 17.03
CA LEU A 103 14.98 15.10 16.35
C LEU A 103 14.80 13.77 15.62
N ILE A 104 13.91 12.93 16.15
CA ILE A 104 13.48 11.70 15.50
C ILE A 104 12.44 12.08 14.45
N ARG A 105 12.87 12.16 13.18
CA ARG A 105 11.98 12.43 12.06
C ARG A 105 11.09 11.22 11.79
N ARG A 106 9.77 11.42 11.80
CA ARG A 106 8.76 10.42 11.45
C ARG A 106 8.33 10.59 9.98
N PRO A 107 7.51 9.69 9.41
CA PRO A 107 7.33 9.62 7.95
C PRO A 107 6.93 10.91 7.26
N VAL A 108 6.05 11.74 7.86
CA VAL A 108 5.67 13.03 7.29
C VAL A 108 6.88 13.95 7.19
N MET A 109 7.64 14.11 8.27
CA MET A 109 8.81 14.98 8.25
C MET A 109 9.91 14.45 7.34
N GLN A 110 10.15 13.13 7.31
CA GLN A 110 11.09 12.53 6.37
C GLN A 110 10.68 12.82 4.91
N ALA A 111 9.38 12.78 4.60
CA ALA A 111 8.86 13.06 3.26
C ALA A 111 9.06 14.52 2.83
N LEU A 112 9.04 15.44 3.79
CA LEU A 112 9.25 16.87 3.53
C LEU A 112 10.73 17.25 3.49
N SER A 113 11.56 16.66 4.34
CA SER A 113 12.99 17.00 4.44
C SER A 113 13.86 16.47 3.30
N SER A 114 13.38 15.54 2.48
CA SER A 114 14.11 14.98 1.32
C SER A 114 15.55 14.55 1.65
N PRO A 115 15.78 13.54 2.50
CA PRO A 115 17.09 13.20 3.07
C PRO A 115 18.20 12.95 2.04
N ASP A 116 17.87 12.50 0.81
CA ASP A 116 18.84 12.25 -0.28
C ASP A 116 18.86 13.37 -1.34
N GLY A 117 18.31 14.55 -1.03
CA GLY A 117 18.23 15.70 -1.93
C GLY A 117 17.22 15.54 -3.09
N ARG A 118 16.37 14.51 -3.06
CA ARG A 118 15.31 14.27 -4.05
C ARG A 118 13.99 14.06 -3.33
N ALA A 119 12.92 14.67 -3.88
CA ALA A 119 11.58 14.46 -3.37
C ALA A 119 11.19 12.97 -3.43
N PRO A 120 10.83 12.36 -2.29
CA PRO A 120 10.53 10.93 -2.22
C PRO A 120 9.17 10.60 -2.84
N VAL A 121 8.91 9.30 -3.03
CA VAL A 121 7.54 8.81 -3.14
C VAL A 121 7.00 8.66 -1.72
N PHE A 122 5.97 9.42 -1.38
CA PHE A 122 5.33 9.40 -0.08
C PHE A 122 4.02 8.61 -0.16
N LEU A 123 4.01 7.43 0.45
CA LEU A 123 2.85 6.55 0.53
C LEU A 123 2.13 6.78 1.87
N ILE A 124 0.89 7.25 1.79
CA ILE A 124 -0.06 7.30 2.91
C ILE A 124 -0.99 6.10 2.75
N ASP A 125 -0.81 5.06 3.56
CA ASP A 125 -1.43 3.75 3.35
C ASP A 125 -2.57 3.52 4.35
N GLU A 126 -3.73 3.06 3.88
CA GLU A 126 -4.93 2.80 4.70
C GLU A 126 -5.47 4.03 5.45
N LEU A 127 -5.56 5.19 4.78
CA LEU A 127 -5.98 6.46 5.40
C LEU A 127 -7.36 6.39 6.08
N ASP A 128 -8.22 5.50 5.60
CA ASP A 128 -9.53 5.18 6.19
C ASP A 128 -9.46 4.55 7.59
N ARG A 129 -8.27 4.34 8.15
CA ARG A 129 -8.10 3.82 9.52
C ARG A 129 -7.73 4.86 10.55
N THR A 130 -7.49 6.11 10.18
CA THR A 130 -7.25 7.20 11.14
C THR A 130 -8.57 7.80 11.64
N ASP A 131 -8.50 8.84 12.46
CA ASP A 131 -9.65 9.68 12.78
C ASP A 131 -9.78 10.87 11.82
N GLU A 132 -10.80 11.71 12.00
CA GLU A 132 -11.01 12.91 11.17
C GLU A 132 -10.01 14.03 11.48
N ALA A 133 -9.54 14.12 12.73
CA ALA A 133 -8.58 15.15 13.15
C ALA A 133 -7.25 14.97 12.42
N PHE A 134 -6.78 13.74 12.31
CA PHE A 134 -5.58 13.40 11.56
C PHE A 134 -5.75 13.63 10.05
N GLU A 135 -6.92 13.33 9.48
CA GLU A 135 -7.20 13.64 8.07
C GLU A 135 -7.14 15.15 7.79
N ALA A 136 -7.68 15.98 8.69
CA ALA A 136 -7.63 17.43 8.57
C ALA A 136 -6.17 17.94 8.65
N PHE A 137 -5.36 17.38 9.56
CA PHE A 137 -3.94 17.67 9.64
C PHE A 137 -3.19 17.28 8.35
N LEU A 138 -3.41 16.07 7.84
CA LEU A 138 -2.79 15.65 6.57
C LEU A 138 -3.21 16.55 5.40
N LEU A 139 -4.47 17.03 5.38
CA LEU A 139 -4.93 17.95 4.36
C LEU A 139 -4.12 19.26 4.36
N GLU A 140 -3.83 19.80 5.54
CA GLU A 140 -2.97 20.99 5.70
C GLU A 140 -1.57 20.72 5.15
N VAL A 141 -0.95 19.62 5.58
CA VAL A 141 0.39 19.21 5.12
C VAL A 141 0.45 19.02 3.61
N LEU A 142 -0.53 18.34 3.01
CA LEU A 142 -0.56 18.07 1.57
C LEU A 142 -0.84 19.29 0.71
N SER A 143 -1.25 20.41 1.31
CA SER A 143 -1.56 21.65 0.59
C SER A 143 -0.33 22.52 0.41
N ASP A 144 0.44 22.69 1.49
CA ASP A 144 1.62 23.56 1.50
C ASP A 144 2.95 22.79 1.54
N PHE A 145 2.90 21.45 1.66
CA PHE A 145 4.06 20.57 1.84
C PHE A 145 5.02 21.10 2.91
N GLN A 146 4.45 21.42 4.08
CA GLN A 146 5.20 21.92 5.22
C GLN A 146 4.62 21.41 6.54
N VAL A 147 5.45 21.45 7.57
CA VAL A 147 5.07 21.27 8.98
C VAL A 147 5.80 22.31 9.82
N THR A 148 5.24 22.68 10.97
CA THR A 148 5.90 23.58 11.91
C THR A 148 6.33 22.80 13.14
N VAL A 149 7.62 22.86 13.45
CA VAL A 149 8.20 22.37 14.70
C VAL A 149 8.39 23.60 15.59
N PRO A 150 7.77 23.69 16.78
CA PRO A 150 7.83 24.89 17.61
C PRO A 150 9.24 25.41 17.86
N GLU A 151 10.20 24.51 18.08
CA GLU A 151 11.59 24.85 18.38
C GLU A 151 12.46 25.11 17.15
N LEU A 152 12.10 24.57 15.97
CA LEU A 152 12.90 24.68 14.73
C LEU A 152 12.25 25.56 13.65
N GLY A 153 11.02 26.01 13.87
CA GLY A 153 10.22 26.76 12.90
C GLY A 153 9.59 25.88 11.82
N THR A 154 9.23 26.50 10.71
CA THR A 154 8.54 25.83 9.59
C THR A 154 9.51 25.12 8.68
N ILE A 155 9.24 23.85 8.43
CA ILE A 155 10.01 22.96 7.57
C ILE A 155 9.15 22.69 6.34
N ARG A 156 9.61 23.19 5.19
CA ARG A 156 8.91 23.10 3.91
C ARG A 156 9.73 22.25 2.94
N ALA A 157 9.06 21.40 2.18
CA ALA A 157 9.70 20.65 1.10
C ALA A 157 10.15 21.58 -0.03
N GLU A 158 11.42 21.50 -0.42
CA GLU A 158 11.95 22.24 -1.57
C GLU A 158 11.32 21.76 -2.88
N GLU A 159 11.20 20.44 -3.04
CA GLU A 159 10.43 19.79 -4.11
C GLU A 159 9.31 18.96 -3.45
N PRO A 160 8.03 19.16 -3.83
CA PRO A 160 6.94 18.37 -3.29
C PRO A 160 7.13 16.86 -3.53
N PRO A 161 6.91 16.00 -2.51
CA PRO A 161 6.93 14.56 -2.68
C PRO A 161 5.87 14.07 -3.67
N ILE A 162 6.13 12.93 -4.29
CA ILE A 162 5.13 12.23 -5.11
C ILE A 162 4.21 11.49 -4.15
N VAL A 163 3.00 11.99 -3.96
CA VAL A 163 2.07 11.45 -2.95
C VAL A 163 1.14 10.40 -3.57
N ILE A 164 1.11 9.21 -2.95
CA ILE A 164 0.14 8.14 -3.21
C ILE A 164 -0.63 7.89 -1.91
N ILE A 165 -1.96 8.00 -1.97
CA ILE A 165 -2.86 7.75 -0.85
C ILE A 165 -3.66 6.50 -1.17
N THR A 166 -3.77 5.55 -0.25
CA THR A 166 -4.58 4.34 -0.43
C THR A 166 -5.64 4.22 0.66
N THR A 167 -6.75 3.57 0.31
CA THR A 167 -7.81 3.21 1.24
C THR A 167 -8.47 1.90 0.81
N ASN A 168 -8.92 1.11 1.79
CA ASN A 168 -9.71 -0.11 1.58
C ASN A 168 -11.22 0.14 1.75
N ARG A 169 -11.63 1.42 1.85
CA ARG A 169 -13.00 1.87 2.09
C ARG A 169 -13.65 1.27 3.35
N THR A 170 -12.87 1.06 4.42
CA THR A 170 -13.42 0.63 5.72
C THR A 170 -14.26 1.72 6.38
N ARG A 171 -13.95 2.99 6.09
CA ARG A 171 -14.79 4.15 6.39
C ARG A 171 -14.72 5.15 5.23
N GLU A 172 -15.65 6.10 5.22
CA GLU A 172 -15.59 7.21 4.28
C GLU A 172 -14.55 8.24 4.71
N VAL A 173 -13.58 8.52 3.83
CA VAL A 173 -12.58 9.57 4.00
C VAL A 173 -13.19 10.93 3.66
N HIS A 174 -12.81 11.98 4.39
CA HIS A 174 -13.37 13.32 4.23
C HIS A 174 -13.24 13.84 2.78
N ASP A 175 -14.35 14.33 2.23
CA ASP A 175 -14.44 14.76 0.83
C ASP A 175 -13.47 15.91 0.44
N ALA A 176 -13.06 16.74 1.41
CA ALA A 176 -12.07 17.79 1.19
C ALA A 176 -10.73 17.22 0.69
N LEU A 177 -10.33 16.05 1.21
CA LEU A 177 -9.09 15.37 0.81
C LEU A 177 -9.22 14.77 -0.58
N LYS A 178 -10.35 14.13 -0.89
CA LYS A 178 -10.64 13.59 -2.25
C LYS A 178 -10.58 14.69 -3.31
N ARG A 179 -11.18 15.86 -3.06
CA ARG A 179 -11.20 17.00 -4.00
C ARG A 179 -9.82 17.58 -4.28
N ARG A 180 -8.87 17.48 -3.34
CA ARG A 180 -7.48 17.95 -3.54
C ARG A 180 -6.60 16.94 -4.28
N CYS A 181 -7.06 15.71 -4.46
CA CYS A 181 -6.33 14.65 -5.17
C CYS A 181 -6.83 14.43 -6.62
N LEU A 182 -6.02 13.74 -7.43
CA LEU A 182 -6.53 12.97 -8.55
C LEU A 182 -7.02 11.62 -8.03
N TYR A 183 -8.18 11.19 -8.48
CA TYR A 183 -8.86 10.00 -7.98
C TYR A 183 -8.80 8.84 -8.98
N HIS A 184 -8.60 7.63 -8.47
CA HIS A 184 -8.78 6.42 -9.25
C HIS A 184 -9.32 5.26 -8.40
N TRP A 185 -10.37 4.61 -8.89
CA TRP A 185 -10.86 3.35 -8.35
C TRP A 185 -10.06 2.18 -8.95
N VAL A 186 -9.43 1.38 -8.10
CA VAL A 186 -8.69 0.17 -8.47
C VAL A 186 -9.58 -1.04 -8.21
N ASP A 187 -10.14 -1.57 -9.28
CA ASP A 187 -10.96 -2.77 -9.25
C ASP A 187 -10.11 -4.05 -9.38
N TYR A 188 -10.71 -5.22 -9.21
CA TYR A 188 -10.09 -6.48 -9.57
C TYR A 188 -9.70 -6.49 -11.05
N PRO A 189 -8.53 -7.06 -11.40
CA PRO A 189 -8.10 -7.17 -12.79
C PRO A 189 -9.06 -8.05 -13.58
N LYS A 190 -9.17 -7.78 -14.88
CA LYS A 190 -9.82 -8.70 -15.82
C LYS A 190 -9.00 -9.99 -15.94
N ALA A 191 -9.63 -11.08 -16.39
CA ALA A 191 -8.99 -12.39 -16.50
C ALA A 191 -7.68 -12.38 -17.31
N ASP A 192 -7.63 -11.64 -18.42
CA ASP A 192 -6.42 -11.49 -19.24
C ASP A 192 -5.29 -10.78 -18.48
N GLN A 193 -5.63 -9.74 -17.73
CA GLN A 193 -4.69 -8.99 -16.89
C GLN A 193 -4.21 -9.82 -15.70
N GLU A 194 -5.10 -10.55 -15.05
CA GLU A 194 -4.75 -11.39 -13.90
C GLU A 194 -3.87 -12.57 -14.32
N LEU A 195 -4.14 -13.18 -15.48
CA LEU A 195 -3.28 -14.22 -16.05
C LEU A 195 -1.87 -13.70 -16.33
N GLU A 196 -1.74 -12.48 -16.86
CA GLU A 196 -0.44 -11.85 -17.06
C GLU A 196 0.27 -11.53 -15.73
N ILE A 197 -0.48 -11.17 -14.68
CA ILE A 197 0.07 -11.01 -13.33
C ILE A 197 0.63 -12.34 -12.83
N ILE A 198 -0.11 -13.44 -12.96
CA ILE A 198 0.35 -14.78 -12.56
C ILE A 198 1.60 -15.19 -13.32
N ARG A 199 1.64 -15.02 -14.65
CA ARG A 199 2.84 -15.34 -15.45
C ARG A 199 4.10 -14.59 -15.00
N ARG A 200 3.96 -13.34 -14.53
CA ARG A 200 5.09 -12.55 -14.04
C ARG A 200 5.50 -12.86 -12.62
N LYS A 201 4.53 -13.16 -11.75
CA LYS A 201 4.75 -13.34 -10.30
C LYS A 201 5.02 -14.80 -9.93
N VAL A 202 4.49 -15.74 -10.69
CA VAL A 202 4.61 -17.19 -10.49
C VAL A 202 5.05 -17.84 -11.82
N PRO A 203 6.28 -17.55 -12.32
CA PRO A 203 6.72 -17.97 -13.66
C PRO A 203 6.80 -19.49 -13.85
N ASN A 204 6.86 -20.26 -12.76
CA ASN A 204 6.89 -21.73 -12.79
C ASN A 204 5.49 -22.36 -12.82
N CYS A 205 4.43 -21.56 -12.65
CA CYS A 205 3.06 -22.05 -12.80
C CYS A 205 2.79 -22.31 -14.28
N ASN A 206 2.45 -23.56 -14.63
CA ASN A 206 2.20 -23.90 -16.02
C ASN A 206 0.95 -23.17 -16.56
N GLU A 207 0.88 -23.05 -17.89
CA GLU A 207 -0.17 -22.28 -18.57
C GLU A 207 -1.59 -22.81 -18.31
N THR A 208 -1.77 -24.13 -18.28
CA THR A 208 -3.07 -24.76 -18.02
C THR A 208 -3.56 -24.44 -16.62
N LEU A 209 -2.70 -24.63 -15.61
CA LEU A 209 -3.00 -24.33 -14.23
C LEU A 209 -3.28 -22.83 -14.04
N SER A 210 -2.45 -21.96 -14.63
CA SER A 210 -2.62 -20.50 -14.55
C SER A 210 -3.99 -20.06 -15.07
N ARG A 211 -4.43 -20.57 -16.23
CA ARG A 211 -5.76 -20.29 -16.79
C ARG A 211 -6.89 -20.78 -15.89
N GLN A 212 -6.76 -21.99 -15.34
CA GLN A 212 -7.77 -22.57 -14.47
C GLN A 212 -7.89 -21.81 -13.15
N VAL A 213 -6.77 -21.44 -12.52
CA VAL A 213 -6.74 -20.61 -11.31
C VAL A 213 -7.45 -19.28 -11.54
N VAL A 214 -7.07 -18.55 -12.59
CA VAL A 214 -7.67 -17.24 -12.90
C VAL A 214 -9.16 -17.39 -13.19
N ALA A 215 -9.55 -18.34 -14.04
CA ALA A 215 -10.96 -18.56 -14.36
C ALA A 215 -11.79 -18.94 -13.13
N TYR A 216 -11.24 -19.77 -12.24
CA TYR A 216 -11.88 -20.15 -10.99
C TYR A 216 -12.07 -18.95 -10.07
N VAL A 217 -11.02 -18.15 -9.84
CA VAL A 217 -11.09 -16.95 -9.01
C VAL A 217 -12.07 -15.92 -9.57
N GLN A 218 -12.07 -15.70 -10.89
CA GLN A 218 -12.98 -14.76 -11.54
C GLN A 218 -14.44 -15.15 -11.31
N LYS A 219 -14.77 -16.44 -11.42
CA LYS A 219 -16.11 -16.91 -11.07
C LYS A 219 -16.39 -16.84 -9.58
N LEU A 220 -15.41 -17.16 -8.74
CA LEU A 220 -15.56 -17.11 -7.29
C LEU A 220 -15.95 -15.70 -6.81
N ARG A 221 -15.37 -14.64 -7.41
CA ARG A 221 -15.71 -13.24 -7.14
C ARG A 221 -17.13 -12.83 -7.54
N THR A 222 -17.83 -13.63 -8.35
CA THR A 222 -19.25 -13.40 -8.71
C THR A 222 -20.22 -14.00 -7.71
N LEU A 223 -19.73 -14.84 -6.79
CA LEU A 223 -20.53 -15.37 -5.71
C LEU A 223 -20.63 -14.34 -4.58
N ASP A 224 -21.73 -14.40 -3.85
CA ASP A 224 -21.95 -13.59 -2.64
C ASP A 224 -21.16 -14.21 -1.47
N LEU A 225 -19.85 -13.98 -1.47
CA LEU A 225 -18.93 -14.38 -0.40
C LEU A 225 -18.83 -13.27 0.63
N PHE A 226 -18.53 -13.63 1.88
CA PHE A 226 -18.26 -12.62 2.92
C PHE A 226 -17.08 -11.74 2.51
N LYS A 227 -16.03 -12.33 1.96
CA LYS A 227 -14.90 -11.58 1.39
C LYS A 227 -14.33 -12.26 0.15
N ASN A 228 -14.39 -11.52 -0.95
CA ASN A 228 -13.79 -11.96 -2.20
C ASN A 228 -12.25 -12.01 -2.13
N PRO A 229 -11.61 -13.00 -2.75
CA PRO A 229 -10.15 -13.09 -2.81
C PRO A 229 -9.57 -12.02 -3.72
N GLY A 230 -8.51 -11.35 -3.25
CA GLY A 230 -7.74 -10.40 -4.02
C GLY A 230 -6.74 -11.05 -4.96
N VAL A 231 -5.96 -10.19 -5.61
CA VAL A 231 -4.87 -10.64 -6.50
C VAL A 231 -3.74 -11.26 -5.69
N ALA A 232 -3.52 -10.78 -4.47
CA ALA A 232 -2.55 -11.38 -3.53
C ALA A 232 -2.89 -12.84 -3.25
N GLU A 233 -4.14 -13.15 -2.87
CA GLU A 233 -4.59 -14.52 -2.61
C GLU A 233 -4.53 -15.39 -3.87
N THR A 234 -4.77 -14.81 -5.06
CA THR A 234 -4.64 -15.53 -6.34
C THR A 234 -3.20 -15.92 -6.62
N ILE A 235 -2.24 -15.01 -6.36
CA ILE A 235 -0.80 -15.27 -6.51
C ILE A 235 -0.35 -16.33 -5.49
N ASP A 236 -0.79 -16.22 -4.23
CA ASP A 236 -0.44 -17.16 -3.17
C ASP A 236 -0.97 -18.57 -3.49
N TRP A 237 -2.22 -18.67 -3.98
CA TRP A 237 -2.80 -19.95 -4.38
C TRP A 237 -2.08 -20.56 -5.59
N ALA A 238 -1.79 -19.78 -6.63
CA ALA A 238 -1.02 -20.25 -7.78
C ALA A 238 0.39 -20.73 -7.37
N THR A 239 1.03 -20.03 -6.43
CA THR A 239 2.33 -20.41 -5.86
C THR A 239 2.20 -21.73 -5.10
N ALA A 240 1.23 -21.87 -4.21
CA ALA A 240 1.00 -23.09 -3.44
C ALA A 240 0.76 -24.30 -4.36
N LEU A 241 -0.07 -24.15 -5.38
CA LEU A 241 -0.35 -25.22 -6.36
C LEU A 241 0.90 -25.62 -7.15
N THR A 242 1.76 -24.65 -7.46
CA THR A 242 3.05 -24.90 -8.13
C THR A 242 4.01 -25.67 -7.23
N GLU A 243 4.13 -25.29 -5.95
CA GLU A 243 4.95 -26.01 -4.95
C GLU A 243 4.45 -27.44 -4.70
N LEU A 244 3.14 -27.65 -4.78
CA LEU A 244 2.51 -28.99 -4.72
C LEU A 244 2.67 -29.79 -6.03
N ASN A 245 3.41 -29.28 -7.01
CA ASN A 245 3.64 -29.88 -8.32
C ASN A 245 2.33 -30.24 -9.05
N ARG A 246 1.29 -29.43 -8.86
CA ARG A 246 0.01 -29.63 -9.53
C ARG A 246 0.09 -29.09 -10.95
N MET A 247 -0.43 -29.86 -11.89
CA MET A 247 -0.43 -29.48 -13.31
C MET A 247 -1.76 -28.89 -13.77
N ALA A 248 -2.85 -29.20 -13.05
CA ALA A 248 -4.20 -28.72 -13.28
C ALA A 248 -4.97 -28.75 -11.95
N LEU A 249 -6.08 -28.01 -11.89
CA LEU A 249 -7.02 -28.08 -10.78
C LEU A 249 -7.86 -29.36 -10.87
N ASP A 250 -8.01 -30.04 -9.74
CA ASP A 250 -8.91 -31.16 -9.53
C ASP A 250 -9.67 -30.98 -8.19
N PRO A 251 -10.76 -31.71 -7.96
CA PRO A 251 -11.60 -31.51 -6.78
C PRO A 251 -10.88 -31.72 -5.44
N GLU A 252 -9.93 -32.65 -5.35
CA GLU A 252 -9.17 -32.94 -4.13
C GLU A 252 -8.20 -31.80 -3.85
N THR A 253 -7.38 -31.44 -4.85
CA THR A 253 -6.46 -30.30 -4.76
C THR A 253 -7.17 -29.00 -4.41
N LEU A 254 -8.35 -28.76 -4.97
CA LEU A 254 -9.17 -27.59 -4.65
C LEU A 254 -9.50 -27.57 -3.16
N SER A 255 -10.17 -28.63 -2.67
CA SER A 255 -10.55 -28.80 -1.26
C SER A 255 -9.37 -28.56 -0.32
N ASP A 256 -8.24 -29.22 -0.59
CA ASP A 256 -7.04 -29.18 0.26
C ASP A 256 -6.37 -27.80 0.31
N THR A 257 -6.62 -26.95 -0.68
CA THR A 257 -5.95 -25.65 -0.83
C THR A 257 -6.88 -24.45 -0.74
N LEU A 258 -8.19 -24.63 -0.53
CA LEU A 258 -9.17 -23.54 -0.42
C LEU A 258 -8.78 -22.49 0.64
N GLY A 259 -8.17 -22.92 1.75
CA GLY A 259 -7.71 -22.02 2.81
C GLY A 259 -6.60 -21.05 2.39
N THR A 260 -5.93 -21.28 1.26
CA THR A 260 -5.00 -20.31 0.67
C THR A 260 -5.73 -19.12 0.04
N LEU A 261 -6.90 -19.38 -0.55
CA LEU A 261 -7.70 -18.42 -1.31
C LEU A 261 -8.75 -17.72 -0.45
N LEU A 262 -9.44 -18.46 0.42
CA LEU A 262 -10.52 -17.98 1.29
C LEU A 262 -10.10 -18.04 2.76
N LYS A 263 -10.53 -17.06 3.56
CA LYS A 263 -10.15 -16.93 4.98
C LYS A 263 -11.33 -17.04 5.96
N TYR A 264 -12.56 -17.09 5.44
CA TYR A 264 -13.76 -17.19 6.26
C TYR A 264 -14.26 -18.63 6.25
N GLN A 265 -14.48 -19.20 7.43
CA GLN A 265 -14.85 -20.61 7.58
C GLN A 265 -16.17 -20.94 6.86
N ASP A 266 -17.13 -20.03 6.89
CA ASP A 266 -18.42 -20.20 6.22
C ASP A 266 -18.26 -20.20 4.69
N ASP A 267 -17.43 -19.31 4.14
CA ASP A 267 -17.10 -19.29 2.71
C ASP A 267 -16.38 -20.59 2.30
N ILE A 268 -15.41 -21.05 3.09
CA ILE A 268 -14.69 -22.30 2.83
C ILE A 268 -15.64 -23.49 2.86
N ALA A 269 -16.45 -23.63 3.91
CA ALA A 269 -17.39 -24.73 4.07
C ALA A 269 -18.44 -24.74 2.95
N ARG A 270 -18.94 -23.57 2.55
CA ARG A 270 -19.88 -23.43 1.43
C ARG A 270 -19.26 -23.90 0.12
N ILE A 271 -18.05 -23.44 -0.21
CA ILE A 271 -17.37 -23.82 -1.46
C ILE A 271 -16.99 -25.30 -1.45
N ASP A 272 -16.60 -25.86 -0.31
CA ASP A 272 -16.27 -27.28 -0.17
C ASP A 272 -17.51 -28.20 -0.26
N SER A 273 -18.67 -27.74 0.21
CA SER A 273 -19.94 -28.51 0.22
C SER A 273 -20.54 -28.85 -1.16
N GLY A 274 -19.85 -28.50 -2.25
CA GLY A 274 -20.15 -28.93 -3.63
C GLY A 274 -20.29 -27.79 -4.64
N GLU A 275 -20.46 -26.54 -4.19
CA GLU A 275 -20.49 -25.37 -5.07
C GLU A 275 -19.15 -25.16 -5.78
N GLY A 276 -18.02 -25.36 -5.09
CA GLY A 276 -16.69 -25.31 -5.68
C GLY A 276 -16.44 -26.37 -6.74
N ARG A 277 -16.98 -27.59 -6.56
CA ARG A 277 -16.88 -28.66 -7.58
C ARG A 277 -17.65 -28.29 -8.84
N LYS A 278 -18.88 -27.78 -8.70
CA LYS A 278 -19.68 -27.29 -9.84
C LYS A 278 -18.95 -26.16 -10.56
N LEU A 279 -18.40 -25.21 -9.80
CA LEU A 279 -17.64 -24.09 -10.35
C LEU A 279 -16.43 -24.57 -11.17
N LEU A 280 -15.70 -25.56 -10.64
CA LEU A 280 -14.55 -26.16 -11.31
C LEU A 280 -14.94 -26.86 -12.62
N GLU A 281 -16.03 -27.62 -12.63
CA GLU A 281 -16.53 -28.27 -13.85
C GLU A 281 -16.90 -27.25 -14.92
N GLU A 282 -17.59 -26.17 -14.54
CA GLU A 282 -17.93 -25.11 -15.49
C GLU A 282 -16.70 -24.32 -15.98
N VAL A 283 -15.67 -24.16 -15.15
CA VAL A 283 -14.39 -23.54 -15.56
C VAL A 283 -13.71 -24.41 -16.59
N LYS A 284 -13.63 -25.72 -16.35
CA LYS A 284 -13.00 -26.66 -17.28
C LYS A 284 -13.74 -26.73 -18.61
N SER A 285 -15.08 -26.78 -18.58
CA SER A 285 -15.88 -26.80 -19.81
C SER A 285 -15.77 -25.49 -20.58
N GLY A 286 -15.79 -24.34 -19.90
CA GLY A 286 -15.61 -23.03 -20.54
C GLY A 286 -14.25 -22.87 -21.22
N LEU A 287 -13.18 -23.35 -20.58
CA LEU A 287 -11.83 -23.29 -21.15
C LEU A 287 -11.65 -24.25 -22.34
N ALA A 288 -12.31 -25.42 -22.32
CA ALA A 288 -12.26 -26.38 -23.42
C ALA A 288 -12.97 -25.88 -24.69
N VAL A 289 -13.97 -25.01 -24.55
CA VAL A 289 -14.69 -24.38 -25.68
C VAL A 289 -13.92 -23.19 -26.26
N ALA A 290 -13.08 -22.53 -25.45
CA ALA A 290 -12.34 -21.33 -25.84
C ALA A 290 -10.92 -21.61 -26.39
N GLY A 291 -10.43 -22.84 -26.28
CA GLY A 291 -9.12 -23.30 -26.78
C GLY A 291 -9.23 -24.02 -28.12
#